data_AF-A0A531KTE1-F1
#
_entry.id   AF-A0A531KTE1-F1
#
_cell.length_a   1.000
_cell.length_b   1.000
_cell.length_c   1.000
_cell.angle_alpha   90.00
_cell.angle_beta   90.00
_cell.angle_gamma   90.00
#
_symmetry.space_group_name_H-M   'P 1'
#
loop_
_entity.id
_entity.type
_entity.pdbx_description
1 polymer ?
#
loop_
_entity_poly.entity_id
_entity_poly.type
_entity_poly.pdbx_seq_one_letter_code
_entity_poly.pdbx_strand_id
1 'polypeptide(L)' 'MVVRLDQPAPGFAHLFALPMGAMTYLSMRFFLFGDDAARIAKREEPKWRTWLEKHFPSPAE' A
#
# COMPACT_ATOMS: atom_id res chain seq x y z
N MET A 1 -6.12 10.74 0.43
CA MET A 1 -6.57 10.59 -0.98
C MET A 1 -7.03 9.17 -1.21
N VAL A 2 -8.15 8.96 -1.91
CA VAL A 2 -8.65 7.62 -2.27
C VAL A 2 -8.65 7.49 -3.79
N VAL A 3 -8.15 6.36 -4.30
CA VAL A 3 -8.15 6.04 -5.74
C VAL A 3 -8.83 4.71 -5.99
N ARG A 4 -9.59 4.61 -7.09
CA ARG A 4 -10.19 3.35 -7.54
C ARG A 4 -9.13 2.48 -8.21
N LEU A 5 -9.20 1.18 -7.96
CA LEU A 5 -8.35 0.17 -8.56
C LEU A 5 -9.22 -0.72 -9.46
N ASP A 6 -8.76 -0.94 -10.68
CA ASP A 6 -9.42 -1.84 -11.63
C ASP A 6 -8.69 -3.19 -11.75
N GLN A 7 -7.39 -3.23 -11.45
CA GLN A 7 -6.52 -4.41 -11.50
C GLN A 7 -5.53 -4.40 -10.31
N PRO A 8 -5.03 -5.56 -9.87
CA PRO A 8 -5.38 -6.92 -10.29
C PRO A 8 -6.71 -7.43 -9.70
N ALA A 9 -7.34 -6.64 -8.83
CA ALA A 9 -8.70 -6.82 -8.34
C ALA A 9 -9.39 -5.46 -8.27
N PRO A 10 -10.73 -5.40 -8.42
CA PRO A 10 -11.47 -4.18 -8.13
C PRO A 10 -11.27 -3.78 -6.67
N GLY A 11 -11.11 -2.49 -6.40
CA GLY A 11 -10.80 -2.03 -5.05
C GLY A 11 -10.64 -0.53 -4.93
N PHE A 12 -10.20 -0.10 -3.75
CA PHE A 12 -9.70 1.26 -3.53
C PHE A 12 -8.38 1.23 -2.77
N ALA A 13 -7.48 2.14 -3.12
CA ALA A 13 -6.31 2.45 -2.30
C ALA A 13 -6.55 3.77 -1.56
N HIS A 14 -6.36 3.74 -0.25
CA HIS A 14 -6.32 4.93 0.59
C HIS A 14 -4.88 5.29 0.89
N LEU A 15 -4.46 6.47 0.44
CA LEU A 15 -3.13 7.03 0.62
C LEU A 15 -3.21 8.25 1.51
N PHE A 16 -2.46 8.25 2.60
CA PHE A 16 -2.47 9.33 3.58
C PHE A 16 -1.05 9.65 4.05
N ALA A 17 -0.63 10.90 3.86
CA ALA A 17 0.60 11.42 4.43
C ALA A 17 0.35 11.77 5.90
N LEU A 18 1.14 11.17 6.78
CA LEU A 18 1.10 11.37 8.23
C LEU A 18 2.42 12.04 8.66
N PRO A 19 2.43 13.36 8.88
CA PRO A 19 3.57 14.06 9.46
C PRO A 19 3.80 13.58 10.90
N MET A 20 5.04 13.22 11.23
CA MET A 20 5.48 12.77 12.55
C MET A 20 6.84 13.41 12.88
N GLY A 21 6.79 14.64 13.39
CA GLY A 21 7.99 15.40 13.70
C GLY A 21 8.80 15.72 12.44
N ALA A 22 10.06 15.28 12.41
CA ALA A 22 10.96 15.53 11.29
C ALA A 22 10.68 14.66 10.05
N MET A 23 9.88 13.60 10.19
CA MET A 23 9.57 12.66 9.11
C MET A 23 8.10 12.75 8.71
N THR A 24 7.81 12.50 7.44
CA THR A 24 6.44 12.28 6.97
C THR A 24 6.32 10.84 6.48
N TYR A 25 5.42 10.09 7.10
CA TYR A 25 5.15 8.71 6.72
C TYR A 25 4.01 8.68 5.71
N LEU A 26 4.13 7.85 4.68
CA LEU A 26 3.02 7.58 3.77
C LEU A 26 2.33 6.27 4.19
N SER A 27 1.11 6.37 4.73
CA SER A 27 0.27 5.21 4.98
C SER A 27 -0.47 4.83 3.70
N MET A 28 -0.33 3.57 3.30
CA MET A 28 -0.99 2.98 2.13
C MET A 28 -1.85 1.81 2.57
N ARG A 29 -3.15 1.86 2.27
CA ARG A 29 -4.11 0.78 2.58
C ARG A 29 -4.87 0.40 1.34
N PHE A 30 -4.92 -0.89 1.04
CA PHE A 30 -5.61 -1.44 -0.11
C PHE A 30 -6.82 -2.24 0.35
N PHE A 31 -7.99 -1.88 -0.15
CA PHE A 31 -9.24 -2.60 0.06
C PHE A 31 -9.61 -3.25 -1.26
N LEU A 32 -9.46 -4.57 -1.35
CA LEU A 32 -9.76 -5.35 -2.55
C LEU A 32 -11.12 -6.04 -2.40
N PHE A 33 -11.85 -6.14 -3.51
CA PHE A 33 -13.20 -6.72 -3.57
C PHE A 33 -13.27 -7.92 -4.51
N GLY A 34 -14.35 -8.69 -4.34
CA GLY A 34 -14.62 -9.90 -5.10
C GLY A 34 -14.07 -11.17 -4.46
N ASP A 35 -14.49 -12.31 -5.00
CA ASP A 35 -14.23 -13.63 -4.41
C ASP A 35 -12.73 -13.97 -4.32
N ASP A 36 -11.93 -13.41 -5.25
CA ASP A 36 -10.49 -13.61 -5.33
C ASP A 36 -9.67 -12.62 -4.49
N ALA A 37 -10.28 -11.64 -3.83
CA ALA A 37 -9.60 -10.54 -3.17
C ALA A 37 -8.54 -11.00 -2.16
N ALA A 38 -8.88 -11.98 -1.31
CA ALA A 38 -7.97 -12.50 -0.30
C ALA A 38 -6.75 -13.21 -0.91
N ARG A 39 -6.96 -13.98 -1.99
CA ARG A 39 -5.90 -14.67 -2.72
C ARG A 39 -4.97 -13.66 -3.40
N ILE A 40 -5.55 -12.62 -4.00
CA ILE A 40 -4.81 -11.54 -4.66
C ILE A 40 -4.01 -10.71 -3.65
N ALA A 41 -4.61 -10.36 -2.51
CA ALA A 41 -3.93 -9.65 -1.42
C ALA A 41 -2.65 -10.39 -0.98
N LYS A 42 -2.76 -11.70 -0.69
CA LYS A 42 -1.61 -12.53 -0.29
C LYS A 42 -0.50 -12.56 -1.35
N ARG A 43 -0.86 -12.51 -2.64
CA ARG A 43 0.11 -12.52 -3.75
C ARG A 43 0.80 -11.18 -3.96
N GLU A 44 0.06 -10.07 -3.81
CA GLU A 44 0.55 -8.73 -4.12
C GLU A 44 1.24 -8.04 -2.93
N GLU A 45 0.83 -8.33 -1.70
CA GLU A 45 1.42 -7.75 -0.49
C GLU A 45 2.96 -7.83 -0.43
N PRO A 46 3.61 -8.99 -0.64
CA PRO A 46 5.07 -9.07 -0.57
C PRO A 46 5.75 -8.22 -1.67
N LYS A 47 5.16 -8.13 -2.86
CA LYS A 47 5.71 -7.31 -3.96
C LYS A 47 5.68 -5.82 -3.61
N TRP A 48 4.56 -5.36 -3.05
CA TRP A 48 4.41 -3.99 -2.58
C TRP A 48 5.39 -3.67 -1.46
N ARG A 49 5.56 -4.60 -0.51
CA ARG A 49 6.50 -4.45 0.61
C ARG A 49 7.93 -4.28 0.09
N THR A 50 8.40 -5.18 -0.77
CA THR A 50 9.73 -5.09 -1.38
C THR A 50 9.92 -3.80 -2.19
N TRP A 51 8.90 -3.37 -2.93
CA TRP A 51 8.96 -2.11 -3.67
C TRP A 51 9.09 -0.90 -2.73
N LEU A 52 8.32 -0.87 -1.63
CA LEU A 52 8.38 0.21 -0.64
C LEU A 52 9.73 0.26 0.08
N GLU A 53 10.24 -0.88 0.56
CA GLU A 53 11.54 -0.97 1.22
C GLU A 53 12.69 -0.49 0.32
N LYS A 54 12.59 -0.76 -0.99
CA LYS A 54 13.58 -0.29 -1.97
C LYS A 54 13.57 1.22 -2.18
N HIS A 55 12.39 1.86 -2.19
CA HIS A 55 12.26 3.29 -2.52
C HIS A 55 12.27 4.20 -1.30
N PHE A 56 11.85 3.68 -0.15
CA PHE A 56 11.75 4.40 1.11
C PHE A 56 12.50 3.63 2.20
N PRO A 57 13.84 3.52 2.09
CA PRO A 57 14.62 2.88 3.15
C PRO A 57 14.39 3.62 4.46
N SER A 58 14.23 2.86 5.55
CA SER A 58 14.21 3.47 6.87
C SER A 58 15.50 4.28 7.05
N PRO A 59 15.44 5.50 7.60
CA PRO A 59 16.65 6.15 8.09
C PRO A 59 17.39 5.16 9.00
N ALA A 60 18.70 5.03 8.81
CA ALA A 60 19.53 4.34 9.78
C ALA A 60 19.38 5.08 11.12
N GLU A 61 19.11 4.34 12.20
CA GLU A 61 19.07 4.87 13.57
C GLU A 61 20.37 5.58 13.97
#